data_AF-A0A497G715-F1
#
_entry.id   AF-A0A497G715-F1
#
_cell.length_a   1.000
_cell.length_b   1.000
_cell.length_c   1.000
_cell.angle_alpha   90.00
_cell.angle_beta   90.00
_cell.angle_gamma   90.00
#
_symmetry.space_group_name_H-M   'P 1'
#
loop_
_entity.id
_entity.type
_entity.pdbx_description
1 polymer ?
#
loop_
_entity_poly.entity_id
_entity_poly.type
_entity_poly.pdbx_seq_one_letter_code
_entity_poly.pdbx_strand_id
1 'polypeptide(L)'
;MSIAERLGLTLIVAGFVLVLVGALLVAVGAVKGATSGSIVIFIGPIPIVVGWGGGWLPLLLASLAILAVMLLIAFMMVRGVRL
;
A
#
# COMPACT_ATOMS: atom_id res chain seq x y z
N MET A 1 14.60 -25.10 3.74
CA MET A 1 13.49 -24.11 3.73
C MET A 1 12.16 -24.82 3.65
N SER A 2 11.29 -24.56 4.62
CA SER A 2 9.90 -25.00 4.64
C SER A 2 9.09 -24.33 3.50
N ILE A 3 7.90 -24.88 3.19
CA ILE A 3 7.01 -24.29 2.18
C ILE A 3 6.58 -22.86 2.60
N ALA A 4 6.36 -22.63 3.89
CA ALA A 4 5.99 -21.34 4.45
C ALA A 4 7.12 -20.31 4.27
N GLU A 5 8.37 -20.70 4.51
CA GLU A 5 9.53 -19.82 4.31
C GLU A 5 9.71 -19.45 2.84
N ARG A 6 9.53 -20.40 1.92
CA ARG A 6 9.59 -20.15 0.47
C ARG A 6 8.49 -19.18 0.02
N LEU A 7 7.25 -19.40 0.46
CA LEU A 7 6.13 -18.53 0.14
C LEU A 7 6.33 -17.13 0.72
N GLY A 8 6.78 -17.02 1.97
CA GLY A 8 7.08 -15.74 2.60
C GLY A 8 8.12 -14.95 1.80
N LEU A 9 9.23 -15.59 1.41
CA LEU A 9 10.29 -14.94 0.64
C LEU A 9 9.80 -14.51 -0.76
N THR A 10 9.03 -15.37 -1.44
CA THR A 10 8.41 -15.04 -2.74
C THR A 10 7.46 -13.85 -2.63
N LEU A 11 6.63 -13.79 -1.57
CA LEU A 11 5.69 -12.68 -1.36
C LEU A 11 6.42 -11.36 -1.08
N ILE A 12 7.51 -11.38 -0.31
CA ILE A 12 8.34 -10.19 -0.06
C ILE A 12 8.94 -9.69 -1.37
N VAL A 13 9.55 -10.58 -2.16
CA VAL A 13 10.15 -10.21 -3.45
C VAL A 13 9.09 -9.69 -4.43
N ALA A 14 7.94 -10.37 -4.52
CA ALA A 14 6.83 -9.94 -5.38
C ALA A 14 6.32 -8.55 -4.97
N GLY A 15 6.16 -8.29 -3.67
CA GLY A 15 5.76 -6.98 -3.16
C GLY A 15 6.77 -5.89 -3.50
N PHE A 16 8.07 -6.16 -3.34
CA PHE A 16 9.13 -5.21 -3.69
C PHE A 16 9.13 -4.89 -5.19
N VAL A 17 9.03 -5.93 -6.05
CA VAL A 17 8.97 -5.75 -7.50
C VAL A 17 7.74 -4.94 -7.89
N LEU A 18 6.57 -5.21 -7.28
CA LEU A 18 5.34 -4.46 -7.56
C LEU A 18 5.47 -2.97 -7.20
N VAL A 19 6.06 -2.66 -6.04
CA VAL A 19 6.32 -1.27 -5.61
C VAL A 19 7.26 -0.58 -6.59
N LEU A 20 8.35 -1.24 -6.98
CA LEU A 20 9.33 -0.69 -7.92
C LEU A 20 8.69 -0.40 -9.29
N VAL A 21 7.96 -1.37 -9.84
CA VAL A 21 7.27 -1.21 -11.13
C VAL A 21 6.24 -0.08 -11.05
N GLY A 22 5.44 -0.03 -9.98
CA GLY A 22 4.48 1.05 -9.75
C GLY A 22 5.15 2.43 -9.70
N ALA A 23 6.26 2.56 -8.96
CA ALA A 23 7.02 3.79 -8.86
C ALA A 23 7.59 4.23 -10.22
N LEU A 24 8.12 3.30 -11.01
CA LEU A 24 8.62 3.57 -12.36
C LEU A 24 7.50 4.05 -13.29
N LEU A 25 6.32 3.43 -13.23
CA LEU A 25 5.16 3.86 -14.04
C LEU A 25 4.72 5.27 -13.68
N VAL A 26 4.71 5.64 -12.39
CA VAL A 26 4.43 7.01 -11.96
C VAL A 26 5.49 7.98 -12.47
N ALA A 27 6.77 7.62 -12.39
CA ALA A 27 7.87 8.46 -12.89
C ALA A 27 7.76 8.68 -14.41
N VAL A 28 7.46 7.63 -15.19
CA VAL A 28 7.22 7.74 -16.63
C VAL A 28 5.99 8.61 -16.92
N GLY A 29 4.92 8.48 -16.14
CA GLY A 29 3.74 9.33 -16.22
C GLY A 29 4.05 10.81 -15.97
N ALA A 30 4.91 11.11 -15.00
CA ALA A 30 5.32 12.47 -14.66
C ALA A 30 6.09 13.17 -15.78
N VAL A 31 6.88 12.43 -16.57
CA VAL A 31 7.57 12.99 -17.75
C VAL A 31 6.57 13.32 -18.89
N LYS A 32 5.44 12.63 -18.95
CA LYS A 32 4.43 12.78 -20.02
C LYS A 32 3.34 13.81 -19.71
N GLY A 33 3.30 14.37 -18.51
CA GLY A 33 2.31 15.38 -18.12
C GLY A 33 1.90 15.29 -16.64
N ALA A 34 0.69 15.75 -16.33
CA ALA A 34 0.20 15.80 -14.96
C ALA A 34 -0.16 14.40 -14.42
N THR A 35 0.51 13.97 -13.34
CA THR A 35 0.14 12.76 -12.59
C THR A 35 -0.91 13.06 -11.53
N SER A 36 -1.74 12.06 -11.21
CA SER A 36 -2.57 12.07 -10.00
C SER A 36 -2.19 10.91 -9.09
N GLY A 37 -2.26 11.14 -7.78
CA GLY A 37 -1.88 10.16 -6.77
C GLY A 37 -2.46 10.47 -5.41
N SER A 38 -2.47 9.47 -4.53
CA SER A 38 -2.56 9.68 -3.09
C SER A 38 -1.62 8.73 -2.36
N ILE A 39 -1.14 9.14 -1.20
CA ILE A 39 -0.30 8.35 -0.30
C ILE A 39 -0.85 8.51 1.10
N VAL A 40 -0.91 7.40 1.83
CA VAL A 40 -1.16 7.36 3.27
C VAL A 40 0.13 6.90 3.95
N ILE A 41 0.69 7.73 4.83
CA ILE A 41 1.91 7.48 5.58
C ILE A 41 1.55 7.30 7.05
N PHE A 42 2.02 6.23 7.68
CA PHE A 42 1.86 6.03 9.12
C PHE A 42 3.04 6.63 9.86
N ILE A 43 2.77 7.61 10.74
CA ILE A 43 3.74 8.08 11.75
C ILE A 43 3.16 7.71 13.11
N GLY A 44 3.63 6.59 13.65
CA GLY A 44 2.98 5.96 14.80
C GLY A 44 1.51 5.61 14.47
N PRO A 45 0.54 5.90 15.36
CA PRO A 45 -0.87 5.61 15.11
C PRO A 45 -1.56 6.65 14.21
N ILE A 46 -0.89 7.75 13.84
CA ILE A 46 -1.50 8.86 13.12
C ILE A 46 -1.27 8.67 11.62
N PRO A 47 -2.32 8.43 10.80
CA PRO A 47 -2.20 8.41 9.35
C PRO A 47 -2.09 9.84 8.82
N ILE A 48 -1.03 10.13 8.09
CA ILE A 48 -0.87 11.37 7.31
C ILE A 48 -1.21 11.06 5.87
N VAL A 49 -2.09 11.86 5.28
CA VAL A 49 -2.60 11.60 3.95
C VAL A 49 -2.31 12.77 3.03
N VAL A 50 -1.77 12.47 1.85
CA VAL A 50 -1.41 13.46 0.82
C VAL A 50 -2.00 13.00 -0.50
N GLY A 51 -2.69 13.90 -1.20
CA GLY A 51 -3.20 13.67 -2.54
C GLY A 51 -2.73 14.76 -3.49
N TRP A 52 -2.52 14.42 -4.76
CA TRP A 52 -2.13 15.38 -5.81
C TRP A 52 -2.75 15.02 -7.16
N GLY A 53 -2.77 16.01 -8.06
CA GLY A 53 -3.36 15.90 -9.40
C GLY A 53 -4.89 15.91 -9.41
N GLY A 54 -5.51 15.90 -10.61
CA GLY A 54 -6.96 16.00 -10.75
C GLY A 54 -7.76 14.81 -10.19
N GLY A 55 -7.14 13.63 -10.12
CA GLY A 55 -7.74 12.40 -9.61
C GLY A 55 -7.48 12.12 -8.12
N TRP A 56 -7.01 13.11 -7.35
CA TRP A 56 -6.55 12.89 -5.97
C TRP A 56 -7.65 12.35 -5.05
N LEU A 57 -8.90 12.77 -5.23
CA LEU A 57 -10.00 12.40 -4.32
C LEU A 57 -10.43 10.93 -4.47
N PRO A 58 -10.69 10.37 -5.66
CA PRO A 58 -10.92 8.93 -5.82
C PRO A 58 -9.75 8.07 -5.33
N LEU A 59 -8.51 8.51 -5.59
CA LEU A 59 -7.30 7.80 -5.15
C LEU A 59 -7.18 7.82 -3.63
N LEU A 60 -7.49 8.95 -2.99
CA LEU A 60 -7.56 9.07 -1.55
C LEU A 60 -8.55 8.07 -0.95
N LEU A 61 -9.78 8.01 -1.48
CA LEU A 61 -10.79 7.07 -1.00
C LEU A 61 -10.34 5.61 -1.16
N ALA A 62 -9.71 5.27 -2.29
CA ALA A 62 -9.13 3.94 -2.50
C ALA A 62 -8.03 3.62 -1.47
N SER A 63 -7.13 4.58 -1.20
CA SER A 63 -6.06 4.40 -0.21
C SER A 63 -6.59 4.23 1.23
N LEU A 64 -7.66 4.95 1.59
CA LEU A 64 -8.32 4.79 2.89
C LEU A 64 -9.08 3.46 3.00
N ALA A 65 -9.68 2.98 1.91
CA ALA A 65 -10.32 1.67 1.88
C ALA A 65 -9.30 0.53 2.07
N ILE A 66 -8.15 0.60 1.38
CA ILE A 66 -7.05 -0.35 1.56
C ILE A 66 -6.57 -0.33 3.02
N LEU A 67 -6.38 0.86 3.59
CA LEU A 67 -6.04 1.01 5.00
C LEU A 67 -7.06 0.34 5.92
N ALA A 68 -8.36 0.61 5.72
CA ALA A 68 -9.40 0.03 6.56
C ALA A 68 -9.37 -1.51 6.53
N VAL A 69 -9.12 -2.09 5.34
CA VAL A 69 -8.95 -3.54 5.18
C VAL A 69 -7.70 -4.04 5.93
N MET A 70 -6.56 -3.33 5.81
CA MET A 70 -5.34 -3.70 6.54
C MET A 70 -5.55 -3.67 8.06
N LEU A 71 -6.21 -2.63 8.59
CA LEU A 71 -6.52 -2.51 10.01
C LEU A 71 -7.48 -3.61 10.47
N LEU A 72 -8.48 -3.96 9.66
CA LEU A 72 -9.39 -5.06 9.94
C LEU A 72 -8.65 -6.40 10.03
N ILE A 73 -7.77 -6.68 9.06
CA ILE A 73 -6.94 -7.89 9.06
C ILE A 73 -6.04 -7.92 10.32
N ALA A 74 -5.36 -6.82 10.63
CA ALA A 74 -4.52 -6.71 11.81
C ALA A 74 -5.32 -6.92 13.10
N PHE A 75 -6.51 -6.34 13.20
CA PHE A 75 -7.42 -6.51 14.33
C PHE A 75 -7.88 -7.97 14.49
N MET A 76 -8.24 -8.64 13.39
CA MET A 76 -8.61 -10.06 13.39
C MET A 76 -7.43 -10.94 13.82
N MET A 77 -6.21 -10.65 13.37
CA MET A 77 -5.01 -11.37 13.78
C MET A 77 -4.74 -11.21 15.28
N VAL A 78 -4.78 -9.99 15.81
CA VAL A 78 -4.55 -9.74 17.25
C VAL A 78 -5.61 -10.42 18.12
N ARG A 79 -6.87 -10.46 17.67
CA ARG A 79 -7.94 -11.17 18.38
C ARG A 79 -7.82 -12.69 18.26
N GLY A 80 -7.39 -13.20 17.11
CA GLY A 80 -7.20 -14.63 16.86
C GLY A 80 -6.01 -15.23 17.64
N VAL A 81 -5.03 -14.42 18.03
CA VAL A 81 -3.86 -14.83 18.83
C VAL A 81 -4.18 -14.95 20.33
N ARG A 82 -5.39 -14.59 20.80
CA ARG A 82 -5.81 -14.70 22.21
C ARG A 82 -6.56 -16.00 22.57
N LEU A 83 -6.20 -17.14 21.98
CA LEU A 83 -6.70 -18.46 22.38
C LEU A 83 -5.54 -19.40 22.72
#